data_AF-A0A7S2MK06-F1
#
_entry.id   AF-A0A7S2MK06-F1
#
_cell.length_a   1.000
_cell.length_b   1.000
_cell.length_c   1.000
_cell.angle_alpha   90.00
_cell.angle_beta   90.00
_cell.angle_gamma   90.00
#
_symmetry.space_group_name_H-M   'P 1'
#
loop_
_entity.id
_entity.type
_entity.pdbx_description
1 polymer ?
#
loop_
_entity_poly.entity_id
_entity_poly.type
_entity_poly.pdbx_seq_one_letter_code
_entity_poly.pdbx_strand_id
1 'polypeptide(L)'
;DGSAEAYDFTFITNDIFDNARVGNGRYSAPACADLDNDGDLDCVVGGFDDADLNCVYYFRNDGDKTSFNFTRASEHIVDRDLLGSSTMRPKPTLADMDNDGDLDLIVSNDYYRNDGDSTYYNYTWITDDLVGYVKTGHGSGAYLYPFAGDIDNDGDIDILLG
;
A
#
# COMPACT_ATOMS: atom_id res chain seq x y z
N ASP A 1 17.78 -0.19 -18.56
CA ASP A 1 16.75 0.10 -19.58
C ASP A 1 16.60 -1.11 -20.51
N GLY A 2 15.91 -2.16 -20.06
CA GLY A 2 15.71 -3.36 -20.87
C GLY A 2 14.55 -3.21 -21.84
N SER A 3 14.75 -3.54 -23.11
CA SER A 3 13.63 -3.83 -24.02
C SER A 3 13.02 -5.19 -23.64
N ALA A 4 11.82 -5.50 -24.16
CA ALA A 4 11.11 -6.74 -23.90
C ALA A 4 11.88 -8.05 -24.22
N GLU A 5 13.08 -7.95 -24.82
CA GLU A 5 13.93 -9.08 -25.19
C GLU A 5 15.21 -9.23 -24.33
N ALA A 6 15.51 -8.28 -23.44
CA ALA A 6 16.65 -8.38 -22.54
C ALA A 6 16.40 -7.56 -21.27
N TYR A 7 16.04 -8.26 -20.19
CA TYR A 7 15.98 -7.65 -18.86
C TYR A 7 17.39 -7.57 -18.28
N ASP A 8 17.85 -6.36 -17.99
CA ASP A 8 19.09 -6.13 -17.27
C ASP A 8 18.75 -5.65 -15.86
N PHE A 9 18.97 -6.51 -14.87
CA PHE A 9 18.75 -6.20 -13.47
C PHE A 9 20.09 -5.90 -12.81
N THR A 10 20.29 -4.65 -12.41
CA THR A 10 21.42 -4.26 -11.58
C THR A 10 20.97 -4.16 -10.14
N PHE A 11 21.68 -4.84 -9.24
CA PHE A 11 21.48 -4.69 -7.82
C PHE A 11 21.91 -3.27 -7.38
N ILE A 12 21.00 -2.55 -6.73
CA ILE A 12 21.25 -1.18 -6.24
C ILE A 12 21.62 -1.19 -4.75
N THR A 13 20.75 -1.71 -3.89
CA THR A 13 20.94 -1.72 -2.44
C THR A 13 20.18 -2.87 -1.78
N ASN A 14 20.62 -3.29 -0.59
CA ASN A 14 19.89 -4.21 0.28
C ASN A 14 18.96 -3.46 1.25
N ASP A 15 19.04 -2.14 1.28
CA ASP A 15 18.36 -1.29 2.24
C ASP A 15 18.00 0.02 1.56
N ILE A 16 16.80 0.07 1.00
CA ILE A 16 16.28 1.25 0.30
C ILE A 16 15.61 2.25 1.27
N PHE A 17 15.34 1.81 2.50
CA PHE A 17 14.66 2.62 3.53
C PHE A 17 15.62 3.09 4.64
N ASP A 18 16.94 3.04 4.40
CA ASP A 18 18.01 3.49 5.32
C ASP A 18 17.81 3.06 6.79
N ASN A 19 17.73 1.75 7.02
CA ASN A 19 17.51 1.13 8.32
C ASN A 19 16.17 1.49 8.99
N ALA A 20 15.25 2.15 8.30
CA ALA A 20 13.90 2.31 8.81
C ALA A 20 13.28 0.92 8.98
N ARG A 21 13.05 0.55 10.23
CA ARG A 21 12.52 -0.77 10.58
C ARG A 21 11.08 -0.84 10.11
N VAL A 22 10.83 -1.57 9.05
CA VAL A 22 9.48 -1.98 8.66
C VAL A 22 9.19 -3.36 9.23
N GLY A 23 8.16 -3.48 10.06
CA GLY A 23 7.58 -4.79 10.34
C GLY A 23 8.40 -5.72 11.22
N ASN A 24 9.31 -5.19 12.06
CA ASN A 24 10.32 -6.01 12.75
C ASN A 24 11.07 -6.98 11.81
N GLY A 25 11.17 -6.62 10.51
CA GLY A 25 11.77 -7.45 9.46
C GLY A 25 10.95 -8.67 9.03
N ARG A 26 9.63 -8.67 9.24
CA ARG A 26 8.75 -9.80 8.92
C ARG A 26 7.53 -9.37 8.13
N TYR A 27 7.23 -10.13 7.08
CA TYR A 27 5.99 -10.03 6.30
C TYR A 27 5.72 -8.64 5.69
N SER A 28 6.76 -7.83 5.52
CA SER A 28 6.69 -6.53 4.86
C SER A 28 6.17 -6.66 3.44
N ALA A 29 5.26 -5.79 3.06
CA ALA A 29 4.72 -5.74 1.70
C ALA A 29 4.64 -4.28 1.23
N PRO A 30 5.54 -3.87 0.32
CA PRO A 30 5.49 -2.54 -0.25
C PRO A 30 4.48 -2.46 -1.40
N ALA A 31 3.82 -1.32 -1.54
CA ALA A 31 3.20 -0.83 -2.76
C ALA A 31 3.71 0.59 -3.00
N CYS A 32 4.07 0.92 -4.24
CA CYS A 32 4.70 2.20 -4.55
C CYS A 32 3.98 2.89 -5.71
N ALA A 33 3.77 4.19 -5.57
CA ALA A 33 3.12 5.07 -6.53
C ALA A 33 3.56 6.52 -6.24
N ASP A 34 3.26 7.43 -7.16
CA ASP A 34 3.44 8.87 -6.94
C ASP A 34 2.30 9.35 -6.03
N LEU A 35 2.51 9.31 -4.71
CA LEU A 35 1.46 9.55 -3.72
C LEU A 35 1.30 11.04 -3.44
N ASP A 36 2.40 11.81 -3.47
CA ASP A 36 2.38 13.26 -3.30
C ASP A 36 2.36 14.07 -4.62
N ASN A 37 2.19 13.39 -5.76
CA ASN A 37 2.08 14.02 -7.08
C ASN A 37 3.29 14.91 -7.45
N ASP A 38 4.47 14.62 -6.91
CA ASP A 38 5.70 15.33 -7.24
C ASP A 38 6.43 14.73 -8.46
N GLY A 39 5.92 13.60 -8.95
CA GLY A 39 6.37 12.92 -10.13
C GLY A 39 7.31 11.77 -9.85
N ASP A 40 7.72 11.52 -8.61
CA ASP A 40 8.54 10.36 -8.25
C ASP A 40 7.74 9.25 -7.55
N LEU A 41 8.39 8.18 -7.09
CA LEU A 41 7.67 7.04 -6.49
C LEU A 41 7.89 7.02 -4.98
N ASP A 42 6.81 7.24 -4.25
CA ASP A 42 6.69 6.95 -2.84
C ASP A 42 6.31 5.48 -2.61
N CYS A 43 6.37 5.04 -1.35
CA CYS A 43 5.96 3.69 -0.98
C CYS A 43 5.13 3.66 0.30
N VAL A 44 4.03 2.92 0.27
CA VAL A 44 3.37 2.42 1.49
C VAL A 44 3.85 1.01 1.77
N VAL A 45 4.06 0.67 3.04
CA VAL A 45 4.57 -0.64 3.41
C VAL A 45 3.75 -1.23 4.54
N GLY A 46 3.03 -2.30 4.26
CA GLY A 46 2.33 -3.06 5.28
C GLY A 46 3.32 -3.87 6.12
N GLY A 47 3.13 -3.87 7.44
CA GLY A 47 3.93 -4.66 8.37
C GLY A 47 3.31 -4.76 9.76
N PHE A 48 4.19 -4.77 10.76
CA PHE A 48 3.91 -4.80 12.18
C PHE A 48 4.68 -3.68 12.89
N ASP A 49 4.03 -2.98 13.82
CA ASP A 49 4.71 -2.04 14.70
C ASP A 49 5.56 -2.75 15.76
N ASP A 50 6.25 -1.98 16.60
CA ASP A 50 7.09 -2.50 17.69
C ASP A 50 6.28 -3.28 18.75
N ALA A 51 4.95 -3.16 18.77
CA ALA A 51 4.03 -3.89 19.63
C ALA A 51 3.42 -5.13 18.94
N ASP A 52 3.95 -5.54 17.78
CA ASP A 52 3.46 -6.64 16.93
C ASP A 52 2.00 -6.43 16.44
N LEU A 53 1.57 -5.18 16.31
CA LEU A 53 0.26 -4.81 15.76
C LEU A 53 0.38 -4.50 14.28
N ASN A 54 -0.60 -4.93 13.47
CA ASN A 54 -0.60 -4.61 12.04
C ASN A 54 -0.64 -3.09 11.84
N CYS A 55 0.11 -2.61 10.87
CA CYS A 55 0.13 -1.21 10.47
C CYS A 55 0.56 -1.06 9.00
N VAL A 56 0.29 0.11 8.44
CA VAL A 56 0.82 0.54 7.14
C VAL A 56 1.68 1.79 7.33
N TYR A 57 2.94 1.67 6.96
CA TYR A 57 3.92 2.76 6.95
C TYR A 57 3.82 3.54 5.64
N TYR A 58 4.17 4.83 5.68
CA TYR A 58 4.40 5.65 4.50
C TYR A 58 5.84 6.12 4.45
N PHE A 59 6.47 5.90 3.31
CA PHE A 59 7.81 6.32 2.96
C PHE A 59 7.72 7.26 1.77
N ARG A 60 7.98 8.55 2.04
CA ARG A 60 8.11 9.54 0.97
C ARG A 60 9.49 9.45 0.37
N ASN A 61 9.60 9.50 -0.94
CA ASN A 61 10.87 9.64 -1.61
C ASN A 61 11.22 11.14 -1.76
N ASP A 62 12.08 11.66 -0.88
CA ASP A 62 12.58 13.05 -0.99
C ASP A 62 13.66 13.21 -2.09
N GLY A 63 13.78 12.23 -2.99
CA GLY A 63 14.84 12.09 -3.97
C GLY A 63 14.37 12.46 -5.38
N ASP A 64 14.70 11.59 -6.33
CA ASP A 64 14.12 11.62 -7.67
C ASP A 64 14.04 10.19 -8.26
N LYS A 65 13.53 10.06 -9.49
CA LYS A 65 13.39 8.79 -10.23
C LYS A 65 14.67 7.97 -10.39
N THR A 66 15.83 8.58 -10.19
CA THR A 66 17.15 7.98 -10.43
C THR A 66 18.01 7.89 -9.17
N SER A 67 17.68 8.66 -8.13
CA SER A 67 18.39 8.72 -6.85
C SER A 67 17.39 8.77 -5.71
N PHE A 68 16.80 7.62 -5.38
CA PHE A 68 15.83 7.49 -4.30
C PHE A 68 16.41 7.91 -2.95
N ASN A 69 15.61 8.63 -2.16
CA ASN A 69 15.93 9.04 -0.80
C ASN A 69 14.67 8.94 0.07
N PHE A 70 14.38 7.72 0.55
CA PHE A 70 13.17 7.49 1.32
C PHE A 70 13.28 7.98 2.76
N THR A 71 12.31 8.77 3.19
CA THR A 71 12.10 9.12 4.60
C THR A 71 10.77 8.57 5.08
N ARG A 72 10.74 8.08 6.31
CA ARG A 72 9.50 7.66 6.96
C ARG A 72 8.70 8.91 7.33
N ALA A 73 7.77 9.29 6.47
CA ALA A 73 7.04 10.55 6.57
C ALA A 73 5.94 10.52 7.64
N SER A 74 5.48 9.34 8.05
CA SER A 74 4.59 9.17 9.21
C SER A 74 4.93 7.91 9.99
N GLU A 75 4.54 7.88 11.27
CA GLU A 75 4.64 6.64 12.04
C GLU A 75 3.77 5.55 11.38
N HIS A 76 2.47 5.81 11.18
CA HIS A 76 1.53 4.97 10.41
C HIS A 76 0.53 5.86 9.67
N ILE A 77 0.16 5.51 8.43
CA ILE A 77 -0.95 6.18 7.70
C ILE A 77 -2.30 5.48 7.94
N VAL A 78 -2.25 4.20 8.29
CA VAL A 78 -3.38 3.43 8.82
C VAL A 78 -2.89 2.67 10.04
N ASP A 79 -3.40 3.07 11.20
CA ASP A 79 -3.14 2.44 12.49
C ASP A 79 -3.97 1.17 12.69
N ARG A 80 -3.58 0.36 13.68
CA ARG A 80 -4.35 -0.81 14.11
C ARG A 80 -5.82 -0.50 14.35
N ASP A 81 -6.14 0.65 14.94
CA ASP A 81 -7.53 0.99 15.28
C ASP A 81 -8.41 1.19 14.02
N LEU A 82 -7.77 1.46 12.88
CA LEU A 82 -8.40 1.56 11.57
C LEU A 82 -8.31 0.25 10.76
N LEU A 83 -7.29 -0.58 11.01
CA LEU A 83 -7.20 -1.93 10.44
C LEU A 83 -8.23 -2.86 11.10
N GLY A 84 -9.10 -3.46 10.30
CA GLY A 84 -10.08 -4.42 10.82
C GLY A 84 -9.39 -5.53 11.59
N SER A 85 -10.00 -6.03 12.68
CA SER A 85 -9.42 -7.11 13.51
C SER A 85 -9.12 -8.42 12.76
N SER A 86 -9.63 -8.54 11.52
CA SER A 86 -9.38 -9.65 10.60
C SER A 86 -8.15 -9.48 9.71
N THR A 87 -7.57 -8.29 9.65
CA THR A 87 -6.42 -7.98 8.79
C THR A 87 -5.16 -8.46 9.48
N MET A 88 -4.41 -9.31 8.81
CA MET A 88 -3.15 -9.88 9.28
C MET A 88 -2.13 -9.72 8.18
N ARG A 89 -0.91 -9.29 8.54
CA ARG A 89 0.19 -9.11 7.57
C ARG A 89 -0.24 -8.19 6.42
N PRO A 90 -0.59 -6.93 6.70
CA PRO A 90 -1.22 -6.04 5.74
C PRO A 90 -0.48 -6.03 4.39
N LYS A 91 -1.27 -6.14 3.32
CA LYS A 91 -0.85 -6.14 1.92
C LYS A 91 -1.53 -4.95 1.24
N PRO A 92 -0.87 -3.77 1.26
CA PRO A 92 -1.46 -2.58 0.70
C PRO A 92 -1.49 -2.67 -0.83
N THR A 93 -2.55 -2.13 -1.41
CA THR A 93 -2.70 -1.86 -2.83
C THR A 93 -3.27 -0.46 -2.97
N LEU A 94 -2.76 0.29 -3.95
CA LEU A 94 -3.14 1.67 -4.21
C LEU A 94 -3.94 1.75 -5.51
N ALA A 95 -5.07 2.45 -5.49
CA ALA A 95 -5.90 2.72 -6.66
C ALA A 95 -6.81 3.92 -6.37
N ASP A 96 -7.14 4.72 -7.38
CA ASP A 96 -8.17 5.76 -7.29
C ASP A 96 -9.55 5.10 -7.38
N MET A 97 -10.16 4.75 -6.25
CA MET A 97 -11.38 3.92 -6.23
C MET A 97 -12.66 4.74 -6.41
N ASP A 98 -12.63 6.03 -6.10
CA ASP A 98 -13.78 6.91 -6.26
C ASP A 98 -13.65 7.95 -7.38
N ASN A 99 -12.58 7.84 -8.18
CA ASN A 99 -12.29 8.62 -9.38
C ASN A 99 -12.13 10.11 -9.11
N ASP A 100 -11.54 10.48 -7.97
CA ASP A 100 -11.30 11.88 -7.59
C ASP A 100 -9.87 12.36 -7.87
N GLY A 101 -8.99 11.45 -8.29
CA GLY A 101 -7.62 11.71 -8.70
C GLY A 101 -6.59 11.56 -7.58
N ASP A 102 -6.99 11.19 -6.37
CA ASP A 102 -6.08 10.73 -5.34
C ASP A 102 -6.04 9.19 -5.23
N LEU A 103 -4.96 8.65 -4.67
CA LEU A 103 -4.81 7.21 -4.53
C LEU A 103 -5.36 6.75 -3.19
N ASP A 104 -6.39 5.93 -3.25
CA ASP A 104 -6.94 5.24 -2.10
C ASP A 104 -6.11 4.02 -1.71
N LEU A 105 -6.36 3.52 -0.50
CA LEU A 105 -5.66 2.38 0.05
C LEU A 105 -6.61 1.21 0.28
N ILE A 106 -6.24 0.05 -0.27
CA ILE A 106 -6.88 -1.22 -0.02
C ILE A 106 -5.90 -2.09 0.74
N VAL A 107 -6.34 -2.64 1.88
CA VAL A 107 -5.53 -3.57 2.68
C VAL A 107 -6.33 -4.84 2.89
N SER A 108 -5.90 -5.93 2.25
CA SER A 108 -6.64 -7.19 2.23
C SER A 108 -8.04 -7.03 1.63
N ASN A 109 -9.09 -6.87 2.43
CA ASN A 109 -10.48 -6.62 1.98
C ASN A 109 -11.05 -5.33 2.60
N ASP A 110 -10.19 -4.57 3.28
CA ASP A 110 -10.53 -3.29 3.90
C ASP A 110 -10.23 -2.17 2.89
N TYR A 111 -11.16 -1.25 2.72
CA TYR A 111 -11.03 -0.08 1.87
C TYR A 111 -10.96 1.20 2.71
N TYR A 112 -9.93 1.99 2.44
CA TYR A 112 -9.68 3.30 3.04
C TYR A 112 -9.64 4.32 1.93
N ARG A 113 -10.58 5.24 1.95
CA ARG A 113 -10.58 6.36 1.02
C ARG A 113 -9.63 7.44 1.51
N ASN A 114 -8.75 7.92 0.65
CA ASN A 114 -8.00 9.14 0.86
C ASN A 114 -8.90 10.31 0.46
N ASP A 115 -9.09 11.27 1.36
CA ASP A 115 -9.74 12.55 1.04
C ASP A 115 -8.73 13.69 1.27
N GLY A 116 -7.45 13.38 1.00
CA GLY A 116 -6.30 14.17 1.39
C GLY A 116 -5.83 15.13 0.30
N ASP A 117 -4.61 15.61 0.45
CA ASP A 117 -3.87 16.26 -0.64
C ASP A 117 -2.44 15.74 -0.69
N SER A 118 -1.66 16.22 -1.66
CA SER A 118 -0.25 15.85 -1.83
C SER A 118 0.63 16.14 -0.61
N THR A 119 0.19 16.97 0.32
CA THR A 119 0.95 17.28 1.54
C THR A 119 0.44 16.49 2.74
N TYR A 120 -0.85 16.16 2.77
CA TYR A 120 -1.53 15.51 3.88
C TYR A 120 -2.51 14.44 3.40
N TYR A 121 -2.09 13.19 3.51
CA TYR A 121 -2.99 12.05 3.35
C TYR A 121 -4.04 12.01 4.46
N ASN A 122 -5.27 11.65 4.09
CA ASN A 122 -6.38 11.53 5.02
C ASN A 122 -7.19 10.26 4.72
N TYR A 123 -6.67 9.12 5.16
CA TYR A 123 -7.32 7.84 4.98
C TYR A 123 -8.48 7.63 5.97
N THR A 124 -9.69 7.50 5.45
CA THR A 124 -10.91 7.20 6.19
C THR A 124 -11.36 5.78 5.90
N TRP A 125 -11.64 4.99 6.95
CA TRP A 125 -12.20 3.65 6.78
C TRP A 125 -13.61 3.71 6.17
N ILE A 126 -13.82 2.96 5.09
CA ILE A 126 -15.11 2.88 4.39
C ILE A 126 -15.81 1.55 4.62
N THR A 127 -15.10 0.43 4.42
CA THR A 127 -15.65 -0.93 4.58
C THR A 127 -14.55 -1.95 4.85
N ASP A 128 -14.89 -3.04 5.54
CA ASP A 128 -14.06 -4.24 5.71
C ASP A 128 -14.54 -5.42 4.83
N ASP A 129 -15.45 -5.10 3.90
CA ASP A 129 -16.07 -6.01 2.95
C ASP A 129 -16.13 -5.43 1.53
N LEU A 130 -14.98 -5.03 0.99
CA LEU A 130 -14.90 -4.34 -0.31
C LEU A 130 -15.56 -5.13 -1.45
N VAL A 131 -15.37 -6.45 -1.52
CA VAL A 131 -15.92 -7.28 -2.60
C VAL A 131 -17.14 -8.13 -2.22
N GLY A 132 -17.78 -7.85 -1.08
CA GLY A 132 -18.91 -8.66 -0.59
C GLY A 132 -18.50 -10.10 -0.18
N TYR A 133 -17.25 -10.27 0.20
CA TYR A 133 -16.69 -11.53 0.68
C TYR A 133 -17.17 -11.82 2.12
N VAL A 134 -18.21 -12.65 2.23
CA VAL A 134 -18.73 -13.11 3.53
C VAL A 134 -17.62 -13.86 4.29
N LYS A 135 -17.17 -13.27 5.41
CA LYS A 135 -16.21 -13.86 6.35
C LYS A 135 -16.79 -15.13 7.01
N THR A 136 -16.82 -16.26 6.30
CA THR A 136 -17.19 -17.55 6.91
C THR A 136 -15.99 -18.14 7.65
N GLY A 137 -15.80 -17.74 8.91
CA GLY A 137 -14.85 -18.35 9.84
C GLY A 137 -13.72 -17.43 10.32
N HIS A 138 -13.04 -17.86 11.40
CA HIS A 138 -11.83 -17.22 11.89
C HIS A 138 -10.72 -17.33 10.83
N GLY A 139 -10.39 -16.22 10.14
CA GLY A 139 -9.12 -16.08 9.41
C GLY A 139 -9.19 -15.94 7.88
N SER A 140 -10.35 -15.73 7.26
CA SER A 140 -10.46 -15.74 5.79
C SER A 140 -10.03 -14.45 5.06
N GLY A 141 -9.67 -13.37 5.77
CA GLY A 141 -9.09 -12.14 5.19
C GLY A 141 -7.59 -11.96 5.46
N ALA A 142 -6.99 -12.83 6.29
CA ALA A 142 -5.67 -12.66 6.89
C ALA A 142 -4.47 -12.79 5.94
N TYR A 143 -4.71 -13.15 4.68
CA TYR A 143 -3.67 -13.45 3.70
C TYR A 143 -3.99 -12.94 2.30
N LEU A 144 -5.01 -12.10 2.16
CA LEU A 144 -5.44 -11.61 0.85
C LEU A 144 -4.43 -10.61 0.29
N TYR A 145 -4.07 -10.80 -0.97
CA TYR A 145 -3.30 -9.87 -1.79
C TYR A 145 -4.26 -9.22 -2.79
N PRO A 146 -4.79 -8.02 -2.47
CA PRO A 146 -5.66 -7.33 -3.41
C PRO A 146 -4.86 -6.89 -4.63
N PHE A 147 -5.44 -7.06 -5.81
CA PHE A 147 -5.04 -6.37 -7.03
C PHE A 147 -6.19 -5.46 -7.43
N ALA A 148 -5.85 -4.24 -7.85
CA ALA A 148 -6.80 -3.23 -8.29
C ALA A 148 -6.38 -2.69 -9.66
N GLY A 149 -7.33 -2.58 -10.58
CA GLY A 149 -7.15 -1.93 -11.87
C GLY A 149 -8.36 -2.17 -12.78
N ASP A 150 -8.50 -1.35 -13.82
CA ASP A 150 -9.52 -1.51 -14.84
C ASP A 150 -9.14 -2.68 -15.79
N ILE A 151 -9.69 -3.88 -15.53
CA ILE A 151 -9.33 -5.12 -16.23
C ILE A 151 -10.13 -5.26 -17.52
N ASP A 152 -11.38 -4.79 -17.55
CA ASP A 152 -12.26 -4.93 -18.71
C ASP A 152 -12.40 -3.66 -19.58
N ASN A 153 -11.77 -2.56 -19.17
CA ASN A 153 -11.74 -1.23 -19.82
C ASN A 153 -13.10 -0.53 -19.84
N ASP A 154 -13.92 -0.70 -18.81
CA ASP A 154 -15.20 0.01 -18.67
C ASP A 154 -15.09 1.32 -17.87
N GLY A 155 -13.93 1.57 -17.27
CA GLY A 155 -13.62 2.79 -16.52
C GLY A 155 -13.96 2.75 -15.04
N ASP A 156 -14.39 1.60 -14.50
CA ASP A 156 -14.35 1.33 -13.07
C ASP A 156 -13.10 0.52 -12.67
N ILE A 157 -12.81 0.48 -11.37
CA ILE A 157 -11.68 -0.29 -10.84
C ILE A 157 -12.17 -1.68 -10.45
N ASP A 158 -11.65 -2.70 -11.13
CA ASP A 158 -11.85 -4.09 -10.75
C ASP A 158 -10.94 -4.49 -9.59
N ILE A 159 -11.47 -5.29 -8.67
CA ILE A 159 -10.72 -5.88 -7.55
C ILE A 159 -10.63 -7.40 -7.70
N LEU A 160 -9.40 -7.92 -7.66
CA LEU A 160 -9.12 -9.35 -7.52
C LEU A 160 -8.49 -9.61 -6.15
N LEU A 161 -9.02 -10.59 -5.41
CA LEU A 161 -8.46 -11.04 -4.13
C LEU A 161 -7.91 -12.47 -4.28
N GLY A 162 -6.69 -12.70 -3.80
CA GLY A 162 -6.01 -14.01 -3.86
C GLY A 162 -5.12 -14.32 -2.67
#